data_AF-A0A958H4I6-F1
#
_entry.id   AF-A0A958H4I6-F1
#
_cell.length_a   1.000
_cell.length_b   1.000
_cell.length_c   1.000
_cell.angle_alpha   90.00
_cell.angle_beta   90.00
_cell.angle_gamma   90.00
#
_symmetry.space_group_name_H-M   'P 1'
#
loop_
_entity.id
_entity.type
_entity.pdbx_description
1 polymer ?
#
loop_
_entity_poly.entity_id
_entity_poly.type
_entity_poly.pdbx_seq_one_letter_code
_entity_poly.pdbx_strand_id
1 'polypeptide(L)' 'MALNETPQDRKRVVVVGAGFGGLTCARKLSGHGLEIVLVDRNNYTLFQPLLYQVGTAALHREAIAEPVRHIIQDNRD' A
#
# COMPACT_ATOMS: atom_id res chain seq x y z
N MET A 1 2.17 7.62 17.51
CA MET A 1 3.33 8.33 16.94
C MET A 1 2.81 9.27 15.89
N ALA A 2 3.00 10.57 16.08
CA ALA A 2 2.51 11.53 15.12
C ALA A 2 3.42 11.53 13.88
N LEU A 3 2.87 11.82 12.69
CA LEU A 3 3.63 11.87 11.43
C LEU A 3 4.77 12.91 11.43
N ASN A 4 4.83 13.77 12.45
CA ASN A 4 5.87 14.77 12.66
C ASN A 4 7.00 14.29 13.60
N GLU A 5 6.86 13.15 14.26
CA GLU A 5 7.86 12.59 15.18
C GLU A 5 8.59 11.46 14.50
N THR A 6 9.84 11.64 14.08
CA THR A 6 10.71 10.53 13.63
C THR A 6 11.32 9.81 14.83
N PRO A 7 11.41 8.46 14.85
CA PRO A 7 12.29 7.78 15.79
C PRO A 7 13.69 8.34 15.56
N GLN A 8 14.37 8.75 16.64
CA GLN A 8 15.58 9.58 16.63
C GLN A 8 16.74 9.04 15.76
N ASP A 9 16.65 7.80 15.25
CA ASP A 9 17.75 7.05 14.63
C ASP A 9 17.44 6.44 13.25
N ARG A 10 16.22 6.62 12.70
CA ARG A 10 15.85 6.05 11.39
C ARG A 10 15.42 7.13 10.41
N LYS A 11 15.97 7.09 9.19
CA LYS A 11 15.52 7.96 8.10
C LYS A 11 14.10 7.58 7.71
N ARG A 12 13.20 8.57 7.68
CA ARG A 12 11.80 8.40 7.27
C ARG A 12 11.64 8.59 5.77
N VAL A 13 10.87 7.70 5.15
CA VAL A 13 10.43 7.79 3.77
C VAL A 13 8.91 7.75 3.72
N VAL A 14 8.32 8.77 3.14
CA VAL A 14 6.87 8.83 2.90
C VAL A 14 6.59 8.44 1.46
N VAL A 15 5.81 7.39 1.27
CA VAL A 15 5.32 6.95 -0.04
C VAL A 15 3.88 7.40 -0.18
N VAL A 16 3.59 8.20 -1.22
CA VAL A 16 2.24 8.69 -1.50
C VAL A 16 1.62 7.88 -2.63
N GLY A 17 0.50 7.24 -2.35
CA GLY A 17 -0.23 6.34 -3.24
C GLY A 17 0.05 4.86 -2.97
N ALA A 18 -1.00 4.05 -2.83
CA ALA A 18 -0.95 2.60 -2.61
C ALA A 18 -1.37 1.80 -3.86
N GLY A 19 -1.06 2.33 -5.03
CA GLY A 19 -1.11 1.58 -6.28
C GLY A 19 0.07 0.59 -6.41
N PHE A 20 0.21 -0.01 -7.60
CA PHE A 20 1.28 -0.97 -7.89
C PHE A 20 2.68 -0.42 -7.56
N GLY A 21 2.98 0.80 -8.00
CA GLY A 21 4.28 1.43 -7.77
C GLY A 21 4.56 1.74 -6.30
N GLY A 22 3.59 2.32 -5.59
CA GLY A 22 3.76 2.70 -4.19
C GLY A 22 3.92 1.50 -3.26
N LEU A 23 3.11 0.45 -3.46
CA LEU A 23 3.25 -0.80 -2.72
C LEU A 23 4.59 -1.49 -3.02
N THR A 24 4.99 -1.55 -4.29
CA THR A 24 6.29 -2.13 -4.69
C THR A 24 7.46 -1.35 -4.08
N CYS A 25 7.38 -0.02 -4.08
CA CYS A 25 8.38 0.87 -3.47
C CYS A 25 8.48 0.62 -1.97
N ALA A 26 7.34 0.67 -1.25
CA ALA A 26 7.30 0.42 0.18
C ALA A 26 7.84 -0.96 0.56
N ARG A 27 7.51 -2.00 -0.22
CA ARG A 27 8.05 -3.35 -0.02
C ARG A 27 9.56 -3.42 -0.22
N LYS A 28 10.08 -2.86 -1.32
CA LYS A 28 11.51 -2.88 -1.61
C LYS A 28 12.35 -2.07 -0.63
N LEU A 29 11.78 -1.01 -0.06
CA LEU A 29 12.46 -0.21 0.96
C LEU A 29 12.37 -0.85 2.36
N SER A 30 11.42 -1.75 2.57
CA SER A 30 11.28 -2.49 3.84
C SER A 30 12.55 -3.28 4.13
N GLY A 31 12.90 -3.40 5.41
CA GLY A 31 14.13 -4.09 5.85
C GLY A 31 15.42 -3.27 5.78
N HIS A 32 15.45 -2.11 5.10
CA HIS A 32 16.67 -1.28 4.97
C HIS A 32 16.94 -0.32 6.13
N GLY A 33 16.46 -0.61 7.35
CA GLY A 33 16.66 0.30 8.50
C GLY A 33 15.88 1.62 8.40
N LEU A 34 15.01 1.77 7.40
CA LEU A 34 14.17 2.95 7.20
C LEU A 34 12.86 2.86 8.00
N GLU A 35 12.27 4.00 8.28
CA GLU A 35 10.87 4.10 8.68
C GLU A 35 10.03 4.47 7.45
N ILE A 36 9.10 3.60 7.07
CA ILE A 36 8.31 3.77 5.86
C ILE A 36 6.89 4.11 6.25
N VAL A 37 6.39 5.24 5.74
CA VAL A 37 5.01 5.67 5.90
C VAL A 37 4.35 5.64 4.53
N LEU A 38 3.39 4.74 4.33
CA LEU A 38 2.56 4.70 3.13
C LEU A 38 1.26 5.45 3.38
N VAL A 39 0.95 6.43 2.53
CA VAL A 39 -0.27 7.23 2.61
C VAL A 39 -1.04 7.09 1.31
N ASP A 40 -2.28 6.64 1.38
CA ASP A 40 -3.22 6.65 0.27
C ASP A 40 -4.59 7.13 0.76
N ARG A 41 -5.43 7.61 -0.16
CA ARG A 41 -6.80 8.00 0.15
C ARG A 41 -7.66 6.81 0.57
N ASN A 42 -7.35 5.61 0.06
CA ASN A 42 -8.09 4.39 0.30
C ASN A 42 -7.20 3.36 1.01
N ASN A 43 -7.83 2.48 1.79
CA ASN A 43 -7.14 1.39 2.50
C ASN A 43 -7.00 0.10 1.66
N TYR A 44 -7.26 0.19 0.36
CA TYR A 44 -7.18 -0.92 -0.61
C TYR A 44 -6.49 -0.45 -1.90
N THR A 45 -5.89 -1.40 -2.59
CA THR A 45 -5.42 -1.21 -3.97
C THR A 45 -6.48 -1.76 -4.92
N LEU A 46 -6.69 -1.09 -6.06
CA LEU A 46 -7.70 -1.46 -7.04
C LEU A 46 -7.03 -1.91 -8.33
N PHE A 47 -7.37 -3.10 -8.81
CA PHE A 47 -6.96 -3.54 -10.14
C PHE A 47 -7.88 -2.92 -11.20
N GLN A 48 -7.58 -1.66 -11.52
CA GLN A 48 -8.34 -0.83 -12.47
C GLN A 48 -8.62 -1.50 -13.82
N PRO A 49 -7.74 -2.35 -14.40
CA PRO A 49 -8.04 -3.02 -15.66
C PRO A 49 -9.32 -3.87 -15.66
N LEU A 50 -9.78 -4.38 -14.52
CA LEU A 50 -11.02 -5.17 -14.42
C LEU A 50 -12.21 -4.37 -13.86
N LEU A 51 -12.08 -3.05 -13.72
CA LEU A 51 -13.15 -2.21 -13.19
C LEU A 51 -14.43 -2.27 -14.04
N TYR A 52 -14.28 -2.46 -15.35
CA TYR A 52 -15.42 -2.64 -16.25
C TYR A 52 -16.24 -3.88 -15.92
N GLN A 53 -15.60 -4.97 -15.47
CA GLN A 53 -16.30 -6.21 -15.11
C GLN A 53 -17.13 -6.05 -13.83
N VAL A 54 -16.70 -5.18 -12.91
CA VAL A 54 -17.53 -4.79 -11.77
C VAL A 54 -18.68 -3.88 -12.23
N GLY A 55 -18.39 -2.93 -13.13
CA GLY A 55 -19.41 -2.04 -13.70
C GLY A 55 -20.51 -2.78 -14.50
N THR A 56 -20.18 -3.91 -15.12
CA THR A 56 -21.13 -4.77 -15.84
C THR A 56 -21.70 -5.91 -14.98
N ALA A 57 -21.44 -5.91 -13.67
CA ALA A 57 -21.85 -6.96 -12.72
C ALA A 57 -21.33 -8.37 -13.04
N ALA A 58 -20.30 -8.50 -13.87
CA ALA A 58 -19.62 -9.76 -14.13
C ALA A 58 -18.70 -10.18 -12.97
N LEU A 59 -18.23 -9.23 -12.16
CA LEU A 59 -17.43 -9.48 -10.96
C LEU A 59 -17.92 -8.69 -9.75
N HIS A 60 -17.71 -9.26 -8.57
CA HIS A 60 -17.82 -8.54 -7.30
C HIS A 60 -16.61 -7.61 -7.09
N ARG A 61 -16.80 -6.49 -6.41
CA ARG A 61 -15.73 -5.51 -6.13
C ARG A 61 -14.57 -6.13 -5.34
N GLU A 62 -14.86 -7.09 -4.48
CA GLU A 62 -13.89 -7.82 -3.66
C GLU A 62 -12.89 -8.59 -4.54
N ALA A 63 -13.28 -8.99 -5.75
CA ALA A 63 -12.41 -9.70 -6.67
C ALA A 63 -11.31 -8.82 -7.28
N ILE A 64 -11.41 -7.48 -7.15
CA ILE A 64 -10.47 -6.53 -7.76
C ILE A 64 -9.89 -5.52 -6.76
N ALA A 65 -10.27 -5.60 -5.49
CA ALA A 65 -9.86 -4.68 -4.44
C ALA A 65 -9.21 -5.42 -3.28
N GLU A 66 -7.90 -5.22 -3.10
CA GLU A 66 -7.11 -5.89 -2.07
C GLU A 66 -6.72 -4.92 -0.94
N PRO A 67 -6.99 -5.25 0.34
CA PRO A 67 -6.55 -4.43 1.46
C PRO A 67 -5.03 -4.24 1.48
N VAL A 68 -4.58 -2.98 1.52
CA VAL A 68 -3.16 -2.60 1.52
C VAL A 68 -2.36 -3.32 2.62
N ARG A 69 -3.00 -3.49 3.77
CA ARG A 69 -2.43 -4.14 4.95
C ARG A 69 -2.09 -5.62 4.75
N HIS A 70 -2.86 -6.38 3.97
CA HIS A 70 -2.51 -7.78 3.66
C HIS A 70 -1.22 -7.84 2.83
N ILE A 71 -1.10 -6.96 1.83
CA ILE A 71 0.06 -6.91 0.93
C ILE A 71 1.36 -6.56 1.67
N ILE A 72 1.28 -5.71 2.70
CA ILE A 72 2.44 -5.26 3.48
C ILE A 72 2.77 -6.23 4.63
N GLN A 73 1.78 -6.87 5.24
CA GLN A 73 2.00 -7.80 6.36
C GLN A 73 2.77 -9.06 5.95
N ASP A 74 2.63 -9.53 4.70
CA ASP A 74 3.32 -10.71 4.17
C ASP A 74 4.84 -10.53 3.93
N ASN A 75 5.46 -9.40 4.30
CA ASN A 75 6.92 -9.19 4.16
C ASN A 75 7.64 -9.11 5.52
N ARG A 76 7.23 -9.94 6.48
CA ARG A 76 7.82 -9.99 7.82
C ARG A 76 8.49 -11.34 8.14
N ASP A 77 9.04 -11.97 7.09
CA ASP A 77 9.93 -13.13 7.18
C ASP A 77 11.40 -12.70 7.08
#